data_AF-A0A2G4IQW6-F1
#
_entry.id   AF-A0A2G4IQW6-F1
#
_cell.length_a   1.000
_cell.length_b   1.000
_cell.length_c   1.000
_cell.angle_alpha   90.00
_cell.angle_beta   90.00
_cell.angle_gamma   90.00
#
_symmetry.space_group_name_H-M   'P 1'
#
loop_
_entity.id
_entity.type
_entity.pdbx_description
1 polymer ?
#
loop_
_entity_poly.entity_id
_entity_poly.type
_entity_poly.pdbx_seq_one_letter_code
_entity_poly.pdbx_strand_id
1 'polypeptide(L)'
;MKGVKSEIQMKTYVVAIRDNIDGVEVEASDGRKWKAKFVLCALPFSAPRLVRIEPGLTGLQAEGLAGLDYTPVFQVHFQPKKNTGRWMACRTACGPTVC
;
A
#
# COMPACT_ATOMS: atom_id res chain seq x y z
N MET A 1 19.64 1.41 -2.21
CA MET A 1 18.81 0.91 -1.09
C MET A 1 19.55 -0.24 -0.42
N LYS A 2 19.91 -0.14 0.86
CA LYS A 2 20.57 -1.24 1.60
C LYS A 2 19.48 -2.16 2.15
N GLY A 3 19.52 -3.45 1.82
CA GLY A 3 18.65 -4.47 2.45
C GLY A 3 18.02 -5.51 1.53
N VAL A 4 18.08 -5.35 0.20
CA VAL A 4 17.50 -6.31 -0.76
C VAL A 4 18.63 -6.84 -1.65
N LYS A 5 18.74 -8.17 -1.78
CA LYS A 5 19.77 -8.83 -2.60
C LYS A 5 19.39 -8.91 -4.09
N SER A 6 18.10 -8.81 -4.39
CA SER A 6 17.54 -8.89 -5.75
C SER A 6 17.32 -7.50 -6.36
N GLU A 7 17.18 -7.48 -7.68
CA GLU A 7 16.83 -6.27 -8.43
C GLU A 7 15.45 -5.74 -8.02
N ILE A 8 15.33 -4.41 -7.91
CA ILE A 8 14.05 -3.72 -7.67
C ILE A 8 13.69 -2.99 -8.95
N GLN A 9 12.55 -3.38 -9.54
CA GLN A 9 12.07 -2.77 -10.79
C GLN A 9 11.02 -1.71 -10.51
N MET A 10 11.43 -0.45 -10.66
CA MET A 10 10.53 0.70 -10.54
C MET A 10 9.72 0.91 -11.82
N LYS A 11 8.63 1.69 -11.74
CA LYS A 11 7.75 2.03 -12.87
C LYS A 11 7.22 0.81 -13.64
N THR A 12 7.14 -0.33 -12.95
CA THR A 12 6.67 -1.59 -13.53
C THR A 12 5.31 -1.90 -12.91
N TYR A 13 4.26 -1.79 -13.71
CA TYR A 13 2.89 -2.00 -13.28
C TYR A 13 2.48 -3.42 -13.62
N VAL A 14 2.24 -4.25 -12.61
CA VAL A 14 1.74 -5.61 -12.80
C VAL A 14 0.27 -5.54 -13.21
N VAL A 15 -0.08 -6.24 -14.29
CA VAL A 15 -1.45 -6.28 -14.86
C VAL A 15 -2.08 -7.67 -14.78
N ALA A 16 -1.28 -8.73 -14.70
CA ALA A 16 -1.81 -10.08 -14.50
C ALA A 16 -0.90 -10.96 -13.65
N ILE A 17 -1.52 -11.89 -12.91
CA ILE A 17 -0.87 -12.94 -12.13
C ILE A 17 -1.58 -14.25 -12.50
N ARG A 18 -0.83 -15.21 -13.04
CA ARG A 18 -1.32 -16.55 -13.39
C ARG A 18 -0.67 -17.59 -12.50
N ASP A 19 -1.45 -18.24 -11.67
CA ASP A 19 -1.05 -19.40 -10.89
C ASP A 19 -1.23 -20.68 -11.71
N ASN A 20 -0.13 -21.39 -11.95
CA ASN A 20 -0.09 -22.64 -12.68
C ASN A 20 0.45 -23.74 -11.78
N ILE A 21 0.32 -25.00 -12.21
CA ILE A 21 0.74 -26.16 -11.43
C ILE A 21 2.23 -26.14 -11.04
N ASP A 22 3.08 -25.54 -11.87
CA ASP A 22 4.54 -25.49 -11.68
C ASP A 22 5.03 -24.15 -11.09
N GLY A 23 4.11 -23.23 -10.79
CA GLY A 23 4.40 -21.91 -10.24
C GLY A 23 3.62 -20.78 -10.90
N VAL A 24 4.06 -19.56 -10.64
CA VAL A 24 3.32 -18.34 -10.96
C VAL A 24 4.01 -17.56 -12.08
N GLU A 25 3.21 -17.05 -13.02
CA GLU A 25 3.63 -16.09 -14.04
C GLU A 25 3.04 -14.71 -13.74
N VAL A 26 3.88 -13.68 -13.76
CA VAL A 26 3.49 -12.28 -13.57
C VAL A 26 3.71 -11.52 -14.87
N GLU A 27 2.74 -10.73 -15.29
CA GLU A 27 2.80 -9.91 -16.50
C GLU A 27 2.71 -8.43 -16.14
N ALA A 28 3.61 -7.62 -16.69
CA ALA A 28 3.58 -6.17 -16.58
C ALA A 28 2.89 -5.51 -17.78
N SER A 29 2.47 -4.27 -17.61
CA SER A 29 1.77 -3.48 -18.62
C SER A 29 2.57 -3.26 -19.92
N ASP A 30 3.89 -3.41 -19.88
CA ASP A 30 4.78 -3.33 -21.04
C ASP A 30 5.02 -4.68 -21.73
N GLY A 31 4.30 -5.73 -21.31
CA GLY A 31 4.37 -7.07 -21.85
C GLY A 31 5.51 -7.93 -21.29
N ARG A 32 6.37 -7.38 -20.39
CA ARG A 32 7.37 -8.20 -19.69
C ARG A 32 6.71 -9.24 -18.81
N LYS A 33 7.33 -10.41 -18.71
CA LYS A 33 6.85 -11.55 -17.93
C LYS A 33 7.94 -12.10 -17.03
N TRP A 34 7.55 -12.50 -15.82
CA TRP A 34 8.41 -13.18 -14.86
C TRP A 34 7.76 -14.48 -14.42
N LYS A 35 8.59 -15.51 -14.21
CA LYS A 35 8.15 -16.80 -13.65
C LYS A 35 8.85 -17.04 -12.32
N ALA A 36 8.10 -17.49 -11.33
CA ALA A 36 8.60 -17.80 -10.00
C ALA A 36 7.80 -18.95 -9.38
N LYS A 37 8.34 -19.59 -8.34
CA LYS A 37 7.61 -20.64 -7.61
C LYS A 37 6.44 -20.09 -6.81
N PHE A 38 6.57 -18.86 -6.30
CA PHE A 38 5.57 -18.19 -5.48
C PHE A 38 5.56 -16.69 -5.77
N VAL A 39 4.42 -16.04 -5.52
CA VAL A 39 4.28 -14.58 -5.58
C VAL A 39 3.73 -14.08 -4.24
N LEU A 40 4.36 -13.03 -3.72
CA LEU A 40 3.85 -12.29 -2.56
C LEU A 40 3.15 -11.02 -3.04
N CYS A 41 1.83 -10.96 -2.90
CA CYS A 41 1.05 -9.77 -3.23
C CYS A 41 1.06 -8.80 -2.04
N ALA A 42 1.86 -7.74 -2.13
CA ALA A 42 1.93 -6.67 -1.13
C ALA A 42 1.15 -5.41 -1.58
N LEU A 43 0.19 -5.57 -2.48
CA LEU A 43 -0.65 -4.48 -2.96
C LEU A 43 -1.63 -4.03 -1.86
N PRO A 44 -1.96 -2.73 -1.77
CA PRO A 44 -3.01 -2.27 -0.87
C PRO A 44 -4.36 -2.85 -1.28
N PHE A 45 -5.29 -3.00 -0.35
CA PHE A 45 -6.52 -3.78 -0.51
C PHE A 45 -7.34 -3.47 -1.79
N SER A 46 -7.39 -2.22 -2.24
CA SER A 46 -8.13 -1.81 -3.44
C SER A 46 -7.40 -2.15 -4.76
N ALA A 47 -6.07 -2.26 -4.75
CA ALA A 47 -5.26 -2.38 -5.96
C ALA A 47 -5.33 -3.76 -6.64
N PRO A 48 -5.48 -4.92 -5.95
CA PRO A 48 -5.66 -6.21 -6.60
C PRO A 48 -6.84 -6.26 -7.58
N ARG A 49 -7.86 -5.39 -7.43
CA ARG A 49 -8.98 -5.27 -8.38
C ARG A 49 -8.55 -4.88 -9.80
N LEU A 50 -7.37 -4.25 -9.92
CA LEU A 50 -6.81 -3.80 -11.19
C LEU A 50 -5.89 -4.86 -11.84
N VAL A 51 -5.65 -5.98 -11.15
CA VAL A 51 -4.78 -7.05 -11.60
C VAL A 51 -5.63 -8.27 -11.96
N ARG A 52 -5.44 -8.81 -13.16
CA ARG A 52 -6.11 -10.04 -13.58
C ARG A 52 -5.46 -11.23 -12.88
N ILE A 53 -6.15 -11.84 -11.93
CA ILE A 53 -5.69 -13.04 -11.22
C ILE A 53 -6.36 -14.27 -11.85
N GLU A 54 -5.54 -15.23 -12.28
CA GLU A 54 -5.98 -16.48 -12.91
C GLU A 54 -5.35 -17.68 -12.18
N PRO A 55 -6.12 -18.70 -11.77
CA PRO A 55 -7.58 -18.72 -11.75
C PRO A 55 -8.14 -17.60 -10.87
N GLY A 56 -9.36 -17.16 -11.18
CA GLY A 56 -10.01 -16.08 -10.44
C GLY A 56 -10.10 -16.40 -8.95
N LEU A 57 -10.03 -15.36 -8.12
CA LEU A 57 -10.23 -15.50 -6.68
C LEU A 57 -11.64 -16.01 -6.37
N THR A 58 -11.77 -16.78 -5.29
CA THR A 58 -13.04 -17.42 -4.90
C THR A 58 -13.36 -17.21 -3.42
N GLY A 59 -14.62 -17.42 -3.05
CA GLY A 59 -15.09 -17.34 -1.66
C GLY A 59 -14.84 -15.97 -1.02
N LEU A 60 -14.45 -15.99 0.26
CA LEU A 60 -14.27 -14.79 1.08
C LEU A 60 -13.23 -13.82 0.52
N GLN A 61 -12.23 -14.29 -0.23
CA GLN A 61 -11.22 -13.42 -0.84
C GLN A 61 -11.83 -12.61 -1.98
N ALA A 62 -12.66 -13.23 -2.82
CA ALA A 62 -13.38 -12.55 -3.89
C ALA A 62 -14.39 -11.56 -3.32
N GLU A 63 -15.15 -11.96 -2.30
CA GLU A 63 -16.13 -11.10 -1.62
C GLU A 63 -15.47 -9.89 -0.95
N GLY A 64 -14.39 -10.11 -0.20
CA GLY A 64 -13.65 -9.03 0.43
C GLY A 64 -13.14 -8.04 -0.61
N LEU A 65 -12.50 -8.54 -1.67
CA LEU A 65 -11.99 -7.69 -2.73
C LEU A 65 -13.08 -7.01 -3.53
N ALA A 66 -14.30 -7.54 -3.65
CA ALA A 66 -15.39 -6.83 -4.30
C ALA A 66 -16.06 -5.78 -3.40
N GLY A 67 -16.21 -6.09 -2.11
CA GLY A 67 -17.12 -5.36 -1.21
C GLY A 67 -16.52 -4.29 -0.32
N LEU A 68 -15.20 -4.29 -0.07
CA LEU A 68 -14.61 -3.32 0.86
C LEU A 68 -14.35 -1.97 0.19
N ASP A 69 -14.92 -0.91 0.74
CA ASP A 69 -14.68 0.44 0.25
C ASP A 69 -13.28 0.94 0.59
N TYR A 70 -12.73 1.78 -0.28
CA TYR A 70 -11.50 2.50 -0.01
C TYR A 70 -11.84 3.85 0.62
N THR A 71 -11.39 4.09 1.85
CA THR A 71 -11.59 5.39 2.51
C THR A 71 -10.67 6.44 1.88
N PRO A 72 -11.21 7.50 1.24
CA PRO A 72 -10.39 8.59 0.74
C PRO A 72 -9.81 9.36 1.93
N VAL A 73 -8.49 9.33 2.09
CA VAL A 73 -7.77 10.10 3.11
C VAL A 73 -7.04 11.26 2.44
N PHE A 74 -7.30 12.47 2.93
CA PHE A 74 -6.59 13.68 2.50
C PHE A 74 -5.60 14.10 3.58
N GLN A 75 -4.33 14.25 3.21
CA GLN A 75 -3.27 14.68 4.13
C GLN A 75 -2.86 16.12 3.80
N VAL A 76 -2.91 17.00 4.81
CA VAL A 76 -2.46 18.40 4.70
C VAL A 76 -1.24 18.59 5.58
N HIS A 77 -0.16 19.07 4.97
CA HIS A 77 1.07 19.40 5.68
C HIS A 77 1.20 20.91 5.78
N PHE A 78 1.10 21.46 6.99
CA PHE A 78 1.30 22.87 7.25
C PHE A 78 2.73 23.13 7.71
N GLN A 79 3.42 24.06 7.05
CA GLN A 79 4.67 24.63 7.53
C GLN A 79 4.42 26.05 8.06
N PRO A 80 4.36 26.26 9.38
CA PRO A 80 4.16 27.60 9.93
C PRO A 80 5.39 28.49 9.65
N LYS A 81 5.16 29.64 8.99
CA LYS A 81 6.22 30.64 8.70
C LYS A 81 6.70 31.41 9.92
N LYS A 82 5.90 31.48 10.98
CA LYS A 82 6.25 32.14 12.24
C LYS A 82 5.88 31.21 13.39
N ASN A 83 6.83 31.03 14.32
CA ASN A 83 6.53 30.52 15.65
C ASN A 83 5.71 31.60 16.38
N THR A 84 4.39 31.56 16.23
CA THR A 84 3.51 32.34 17.10
C THR A 84 3.50 31.61 18.45
N GLY A 85 4.45 31.98 19.30
CA GLY A 85 4.70 31.40 20.62
C GLY A 85 3.57 31.62 21.63
N ARG A 86 2.37 31.11 21.33
CA ARG A 86 1.21 31.09 22.24
C ARG A 86 0.72 29.67 22.54
N TRP A 87 1.49 28.65 22.14
CA TRP A 87 1.30 27.27 22.58
C TRP A 87 2.15 26.92 23.82
N MET A 88 3.14 27.75 24.17
CA MET A 88 3.88 27.61 25.44
C MET A 88 3.17 28.23 26.65
N ALA A 89 2.21 29.14 26.44
CA ALA A 89 1.51 29.81 27.55
C ALA A 89 0.53 28.89 28.31
N CYS A 90 0.09 27.77 27.70
CA CYS A 90 -0.75 26.79 28.40
C CYS A 90 0.07 25.81 29.26
N ARG A 91 1.39 25.70 29.08
CA ARG A 91 2.26 24.90 29.98
C ARG A 91 2.68 25.65 31.24
N THR A 92 2.57 26.98 31.26
CA THR A 92 2.94 27.82 32.41
C THR A 92 1.74 28.38 33.18
N ALA A 93 0.51 28.25 32.66
CA ALA A 93 -0.70 28.71 33.33
C ALA A 93 -1.36 27.65 34.25
N CYS A 94 -1.08 26.36 34.05
CA CYS A 94 -1.37 25.33 35.04
C CYS A 94 -0.11 25.09 35.87
N GLY A 95 -0.04 25.71 37.05
CA GLY A 95 0.96 25.36 38.07
C GLY A 95 0.80 23.90 38.53
N PRO A 96 1.78 23.34 39.27
CA PRO A 96 1.86 21.92 39.59
C PRO A 96 0.89 21.45 40.70
N THR A 97 -0.23 22.15 40.92
CA THR A 97 -1.17 21.82 41.98
C THR A 97 -2.58 21.70 41.40
N VAL A 98 -3.05 20.45 41.30
CA VAL A 98 -4.44 19.95 41.17
C VAL A 98 -5.19 20.28 39.86
N CYS A 99 -5.84 19.37 39.12
CA CYS A 99 -6.20 17.94 39.23
C CYS A 99 -6.08 17.28 37.84
#